data_AF-A0A7K0D4L2-F1
#
_entry.id   AF-A0A7K0D4L2-F1
#
_cell.length_a   1.000
_cell.length_b   1.000
_cell.length_c   1.000
_cell.angle_alpha   90.00
_cell.angle_beta   90.00
_cell.angle_gamma   90.00
#
_symmetry.space_group_name_H-M   'P 1'
#
loop_
_entity.id
_entity.type
_entity.pdbx_description
1 polymer ?
#
loop_
_entity_poly.entity_id
_entity_poly.type
_entity_poly.pdbx_seq_one_letter_code
_entity_poly.pdbx_strand_id
1 'polypeptide(L)'
;MTDFHVCPQALRMQADEIKNTATHYETSARHIGEHRMARFTLGIFGQDVANVFNDTLTDVSDKLTKGKKTIASAGDGISACAKNYENLDADYYRKFGYINEQLGY
;
A
#
# COMPACT_ATOMS: atom_id res chain seq x y z
N MET A 1 16.52 -19.18 24.48
CA MET A 1 15.28 -19.42 23.73
C MET A 1 14.67 -18.04 23.52
N THR A 2 14.86 -17.43 22.34
CA THR A 2 14.31 -16.11 22.05
C THR A 2 12.81 -16.25 21.88
N ASP A 3 12.08 -15.77 22.87
CA ASP A 3 10.62 -15.69 22.84
C ASP A 3 10.24 -14.61 21.82
N PHE A 4 9.78 -15.01 20.63
CA PHE A 4 9.35 -14.08 19.60
C PHE A 4 7.95 -13.58 19.96
N HIS A 5 7.88 -12.60 20.86
CA HIS A 5 6.67 -11.81 21.06
C HIS A 5 6.48 -10.91 19.83
N VAL A 6 5.77 -11.43 18.82
CA VAL A 6 5.33 -10.62 17.69
C VAL A 6 4.27 -9.66 18.22
N CYS A 7 4.66 -8.43 18.53
CA CYS A 7 3.73 -7.40 18.98
C CYS A 7 2.81 -7.01 17.81
N PRO A 8 1.49 -7.26 17.86
CA PRO A 8 0.59 -6.92 16.75
C PRO A 8 0.62 -5.43 16.38
N GLN A 9 0.90 -4.57 17.35
CA GLN A 9 1.10 -3.14 17.12
C GLN A 9 2.30 -2.85 16.21
N ALA A 10 3.41 -3.58 16.34
CA ALA A 10 4.57 -3.42 15.47
C ALA A 10 4.25 -3.84 14.02
N LEU A 11 3.48 -4.92 13.84
CA LEU A 11 3.00 -5.33 12.52
C LEU A 11 2.07 -4.29 11.89
N ARG A 12 1.18 -3.67 12.69
CA ARG A 12 0.32 -2.57 12.21
C ARG A 12 1.13 -1.37 11.75
N MET A 13 2.12 -0.94 12.54
CA MET A 13 2.99 0.17 12.15
C MET A 13 3.73 -0.10 10.84
N GLN A 14 4.24 -1.33 10.66
CA GLN A 14 4.89 -1.74 9.42
C GLN A 14 3.93 -1.79 8.22
N ALA A 15 2.71 -2.29 8.42
CA ALA A 15 1.67 -2.26 7.40
C ALA A 15 1.34 -0.82 6.95
N ASP A 16 1.24 0.10 7.91
CA ASP A 16 0.97 1.51 7.64
C ASP A 16 2.13 2.18 6.90
N GLU A 17 3.39 1.88 7.26
CA GLU A 17 4.57 2.39 6.57
C GLU A 17 4.64 1.93 5.11
N ILE A 18 4.31 0.67 4.85
CA ILE A 18 4.24 0.10 3.49
C ILE A 18 3.11 0.76 2.69
N LYS A 19 1.94 0.95 3.29
CA LYS A 19 0.82 1.65 2.65
C LYS A 19 1.16 3.11 2.35
N ASN A 20 1.83 3.80 3.26
CA ASN A 20 2.32 5.16 3.04
C ASN A 20 3.32 5.20 1.89
N THR A 21 4.24 4.23 1.81
CA THR A 21 5.20 4.14 0.69
C THR A 21 4.48 3.99 -0.67
N ALA A 22 3.35 3.26 -0.72
CA ALA A 22 2.55 3.14 -1.93
C ALA A 22 2.02 4.49 -2.44
N THR A 23 1.80 5.48 -1.57
CA THR A 23 1.31 6.81 -1.97
C THR A 23 2.32 7.60 -2.81
N HIS A 24 3.62 7.32 -2.66
CA HIS A 24 4.65 7.93 -3.52
C HIS A 24 4.49 7.49 -4.97
N TYR A 25 4.13 6.24 -5.22
CA TYR A 25 3.88 5.73 -6.58
C TYR A 25 2.69 6.42 -7.24
N GLU A 26 1.62 6.67 -6.48
CA GLU A 26 0.46 7.44 -6.96
C GLU A 26 0.82 8.88 -7.29
N THR A 27 1.59 9.53 -6.43
CA THR A 27 2.06 10.89 -6.64
C THR A 27 2.93 10.99 -7.89
N SER A 28 3.87 10.06 -8.07
CA SER A 28 4.69 9.97 -9.28
C SER A 28 3.87 9.71 -10.54
N ALA A 29 2.90 8.78 -10.48
CA ALA A 29 2.03 8.47 -11.63
C ALA A 29 1.23 9.70 -12.08
N ARG A 30 0.71 10.47 -11.12
CA ARG A 30 0.01 11.73 -11.37
C ARG A 30 0.93 12.77 -12.01
N HIS A 31 2.10 13.01 -11.41
CA HIS A 31 3.06 13.99 -11.93
C HIS A 31 3.49 13.67 -13.36
N ILE A 32 3.72 12.40 -13.69
CA ILE A 32 4.06 11.95 -15.05
C ILE A 32 2.89 12.19 -16.01
N GLY A 33 1.66 11.90 -15.58
CA GLY A 33 0.46 12.09 -16.39
C GLY A 33 0.13 13.56 -16.70
N GLU A 34 0.60 14.50 -15.89
CA GLU A 34 0.41 15.95 -16.09
C GLU A 34 1.31 16.52 -17.21
N HIS A 35 2.38 15.83 -17.61
CA HIS A 35 3.37 16.33 -18.58
C HIS A 35 3.09 15.94 -20.04
N ARG A 36 1.84 15.62 -20.39
CA ARG A 36 1.49 15.25 -21.77
C ARG A 36 1.72 16.39 -22.75
N MET A 37 2.18 16.06 -23.95
CA MET A 37 2.33 17.01 -25.04
C MET A 37 1.02 17.15 -25.83
N ALA A 38 0.71 18.37 -26.26
CA ALA A 38 -0.36 18.59 -27.22
C ALA A 38 0.07 18.07 -28.60
N ARG A 39 -0.89 17.63 -29.42
CA ARG A 39 -0.64 17.03 -30.75
C ARG A 39 0.31 17.85 -31.63
N PHE A 40 0.22 19.17 -31.58
CA PHE A 40 1.01 20.07 -32.42
C PHE A 40 2.15 20.80 -31.67
N THR A 41 2.51 20.36 -30.46
CA THR A 41 3.62 20.96 -29.68
C THR A 41 4.94 20.97 -30.45
N LEU A 42 5.16 19.99 -31.32
CA LEU A 42 6.37 19.85 -32.14
C LEU A 42 6.12 20.19 -33.63
N GLY A 43 5.03 20.90 -33.93
CA GLY A 43 4.61 21.21 -35.29
C GLY A 43 4.03 20.00 -36.06
N ILE A 44 3.73 20.19 -37.34
CA ILE A 44 3.04 19.19 -38.18
C ILE A 44 3.87 17.90 -38.33
N PHE A 45 5.19 18.01 -38.46
CA PHE A 45 6.09 16.88 -38.64
C PHE A 45 6.45 16.16 -37.32
N GLY A 46 6.17 16.76 -36.17
CA GLY A 46 6.51 16.20 -34.86
C GLY A 46 5.36 15.49 -34.16
N GLN A 47 4.22 15.28 -34.83
CA GLN A 47 3.04 14.64 -34.23
C GLN A 47 3.33 13.23 -33.73
N ASP A 48 4.08 12.44 -34.50
CA ASP A 48 4.42 11.06 -34.12
C ASP A 48 5.30 11.02 -32.88
N VAL A 49 6.23 11.96 -32.75
CA VAL A 49 7.08 12.09 -31.55
C VAL A 49 6.23 12.44 -30.32
N ALA A 50 5.28 13.37 -30.46
CA ALA A 50 4.35 13.70 -29.37
C ALA A 50 3.46 12.51 -28.98
N ASN A 51 3.02 11.70 -29.95
CA ASN A 51 2.25 10.48 -29.69
C ASN A 51 3.09 9.45 -28.93
N VAL A 52 4.28 9.11 -29.42
CA VAL A 52 5.19 8.15 -28.76
C VAL A 52 5.54 8.59 -27.35
N PHE A 53 5.81 9.88 -27.15
CA PHE A 53 6.07 10.46 -25.84
C PHE A 53 4.86 10.26 -24.89
N ASN A 54 3.65 10.61 -25.35
CA ASN A 54 2.42 10.46 -24.58
C ASN A 54 2.07 9.01 -24.27
N ASP A 55 2.32 8.08 -25.20
CA ASP A 55 2.11 6.65 -25.00
C ASP A 55 3.10 6.11 -23.95
N THR A 56 4.36 6.56 -24.01
CA THR A 56 5.38 6.22 -23.02
C THR A 56 5.00 6.74 -21.62
N LEU A 57 4.53 7.99 -21.51
CA LEU A 57 4.03 8.52 -20.23
C LEU A 57 2.88 7.67 -19.69
N THR A 58 1.96 7.23 -20.56
CA THR A 58 0.83 6.39 -20.18
C THR A 58 1.30 5.04 -19.63
N ASP A 59 2.22 4.35 -20.33
CA ASP A 59 2.77 3.07 -19.88
C ASP A 59 3.48 3.19 -18.52
N VAL A 60 4.26 4.25 -18.31
CA VAL A 60 4.93 4.49 -17.03
C VAL A 60 3.94 4.78 -15.90
N SER A 61 2.97 5.66 -16.12
CA SER A 61 1.92 5.95 -15.13
C SER A 61 1.09 4.71 -14.78
N ASP A 62 0.79 3.85 -15.74
CA ASP A 62 0.08 2.59 -15.51
C ASP A 62 0.90 1.61 -14.67
N LYS A 63 2.21 1.48 -14.97
CA LYS A 63 3.13 0.64 -14.18
C LYS A 63 3.23 1.12 -12.73
N LEU A 64 3.33 2.43 -12.51
CA LEU A 64 3.35 3.01 -11.16
C LEU A 64 2.03 2.77 -10.42
N THR A 65 0.89 2.91 -11.11
CA THR A 65 -0.44 2.64 -10.54
C THR A 65 -0.60 1.16 -10.15
N LYS A 66 -0.09 0.24 -10.97
CA LYS A 66 -0.03 -1.19 -10.63
C LYS A 66 0.89 -1.44 -9.45
N GLY A 67 2.07 -0.80 -9.41
CA GLY A 67 3.02 -0.86 -8.30
C GLY A 67 2.38 -0.44 -6.96
N LYS A 68 1.67 0.70 -6.94
CA LYS A 68 0.89 1.15 -5.78
C LYS A 68 -0.05 0.04 -5.28
N LYS A 69 -0.85 -0.55 -6.17
CA LYS A 69 -1.83 -1.58 -5.80
C LYS A 69 -1.15 -2.80 -5.18
N THR A 70 -0.05 -3.25 -5.76
CA THR A 70 0.73 -4.39 -5.24
C THR A 70 1.29 -4.10 -3.85
N ILE A 71 1.89 -2.93 -3.64
CA ILE A 71 2.47 -2.53 -2.35
C ILE A 71 1.36 -2.36 -1.29
N ALA A 72 0.26 -1.70 -1.64
CA ALA A 72 -0.88 -1.53 -0.73
C ALA A 72 -1.46 -2.90 -0.31
N SER A 73 -1.60 -3.83 -1.26
CA SER A 73 -2.05 -5.20 -0.97
C SER A 73 -1.10 -5.95 -0.03
N ALA A 74 0.21 -5.71 -0.12
CA ALA A 74 1.17 -6.29 0.83
C ALA A 74 0.94 -5.74 2.24
N GLY A 75 0.72 -4.42 2.37
CA GLY A 75 0.34 -3.80 3.64
C GLY A 75 -0.95 -4.37 4.21
N ASP A 76 -1.98 -4.58 3.39
CA ASP A 76 -3.24 -5.22 3.82
C ASP A 76 -3.02 -6.64 4.33
N GLY A 77 -2.16 -7.43 3.65
CA GLY A 77 -1.77 -8.76 4.10
C GLY A 77 -1.12 -8.74 5.48
N ILE A 78 -0.22 -7.78 5.74
CA ILE A 78 0.43 -7.63 7.05
C ILE A 78 -0.56 -7.17 8.11
N SER A 79 -1.47 -6.25 7.80
CA SER A 79 -2.57 -5.86 8.70
C SER A 79 -3.44 -7.07 9.06
N ALA A 80 -3.74 -7.95 8.10
CA ALA A 80 -4.49 -9.17 8.35
C ALA A 80 -3.73 -10.15 9.27
N CYS A 81 -2.42 -10.29 9.09
CA CYS A 81 -1.56 -11.05 10.01
C CYS A 81 -1.62 -10.49 11.43
N ALA A 82 -1.50 -9.17 11.60
CA ALA A 82 -1.60 -8.53 12.91
C ALA A 82 -2.94 -8.84 13.59
N LYS A 83 -4.05 -8.71 12.85
CA LYS A 83 -5.39 -9.04 13.34
C LYS A 83 -5.53 -10.51 13.74
N ASN A 84 -4.92 -11.43 13.00
CA ASN A 84 -4.93 -12.85 13.34
C ASN A 84 -4.21 -13.11 14.67
N TYR A 85 -3.06 -12.47 14.91
CA TYR A 85 -2.36 -12.58 16.19
C TYR A 85 -3.19 -12.01 17.35
N GLU A 86 -3.83 -10.85 17.18
CA GLU A 86 -4.71 -10.26 18.21
C GLU A 86 -5.89 -11.17 18.56
N ASN A 87 -6.47 -11.84 17.56
CA ASN A 87 -7.56 -12.78 17.80
C ASN A 87 -7.07 -14.02 18.55
N LEU A 88 -5.89 -14.54 18.19
CA LEU A 88 -5.28 -15.69 18.89
C LEU A 88 -4.97 -15.34 20.35
N ASP A 89 -4.42 -14.15 20.60
CA ASP A 89 -4.17 -13.64 21.95
C ASP A 89 -5.49 -13.52 22.73
N ALA A 90 -6.52 -12.92 22.14
CA ALA A 90 -7.83 -12.78 22.77
C ALA A 90 -8.47 -14.14 23.11
N ASP A 91 -8.36 -15.12 22.22
CA ASP A 91 -8.85 -16.48 22.44
C ASP A 91 -8.03 -17.20 23.53
N TYR A 92 -6.72 -16.96 23.60
CA TYR A 92 -5.87 -17.45 24.69
C TYR A 92 -6.30 -16.85 26.04
N TYR A 93 -6.50 -15.54 26.13
CA TYR A 93 -6.96 -14.87 27.35
C TYR A 93 -8.35 -15.33 27.81
N ARG A 94 -9.27 -15.64 26.87
CA ARG A 94 -10.57 -16.24 27.20
C ARG A 94 -10.44 -17.68 27.71
N LYS A 95 -9.60 -18.51 27.08
CA LYS A 95 -9.44 -19.93 27.46
C LYS A 95 -8.78 -20.12 28.84
N PHE A 96 -7.91 -19.20 29.26
CA PHE A 96 -7.21 -19.26 30.54
C PHE A 96 -7.83 -18.36 31.63
N GLY A 97 -9.03 -17.80 31.39
CA GLY A 97 -9.82 -17.14 32.45
C GLY A 97 -9.30 -15.77 32.91
N TYR A 98 -8.42 -15.10 32.16
CA TYR A 98 -7.92 -13.77 32.52
C TYR A 98 -8.88 -12.63 32.14
N ILE A 99 -9.88 -12.90 31.30
CA ILE A 99 -11.05 -12.02 31.15
C ILE A 99 -12.11 -12.51 32.13
N ASN A 100 -11.94 -12.13 33.40
CA ASN A 100 -12.95 -12.37 34.42
C ASN A 100 -14.12 -11.41 34.14
N GLU A 101 -15.26 -11.94 33.70
CA GLU A 101 -16.59 -11.30 33.74
C GLU A 101 -17.06 -11.03 35.20
N GLN A 102 -16.14 -10.80 36.14
CA GLN A 102 -16.40 -10.56 37.57
C GLN A 102 -15.83 -9.22 38.07
N LEU A 103 -16.01 -8.15 37.29
CA LEU A 103 -16.05 -6.79 37.84
C LEU A 103 -17.36 -6.11 37.41
N GLY A 104 -18.46 -6.78 37.71
CA GLY A 104 -19.69 -6.10 38.08
C GLY A 104 -19.72 -5.95 39.59
N TYR A 105 -19.40 -4.74 40.07
CA TYR A 105 -19.95 -4.15 41.30
C TYR A 105 -20.03 -2.64 41.09
#